data_AF-A0A1U7RJX8-F1
#
_entry.id   AF-A0A1U7RJX8-F1
#
_cell.length_a   1.000
_cell.length_b   1.000
_cell.length_c   1.000
_cell.angle_alpha   90.00
_cell.angle_beta   90.00
_cell.angle_gamma   90.00
#
_symmetry.space_group_name_H-M   'P 1'
#
loop_
_entity.id
_entity.type
_entity.pdbx_description
1 polymer ?
#
loop_
_entity_poly.entity_id
_entity_poly.type
_entity_poly.pdbx_seq_one_letter_code
_entity_poly.pdbx_strand_id
1 'polypeptide(L)'
;MLFPSDEVPLAFGRYVVLTTKHHEGFTNWGSPVSWNWNSVDTGPHRDLVGELGKALRERNIYYGLYHSLLEWFHPLYLDDKKNGFKTQNFVFQKTMPELYDLVLRYKPDLIWSDGEWEAPDTYWNSTSFLAWLYNDSPVKDKVVVNDRWGQNCPCHHGGFYNCADKYKPGTLPNHKWEMCSSVDRISWGYRSNMQLAELMDASSIIRELVQTVSFGGNYLLNVGPTKEGVIVPIFQERLLSLGEWLGINGEAIYASKPWRVQVENSTNNVWYTSKGPAVYAIFLNWPRDDMLKLSSPIPSSDTEVTLLGFSGTVKWEKSPDKGLLISLPSIAPSALPMQLGWTLRLKGVK
;
A
#
# COMPACT_ATOMS: atom_id res chain seq x y z
N MET A 1 16.72 7.81 -9.14
CA MET A 1 16.35 6.64 -8.32
C MET A 1 16.90 5.40 -9.02
N LEU A 2 18.12 4.98 -8.68
CA LEU A 2 18.76 3.83 -9.31
C LEU A 2 19.19 2.88 -8.18
N PHE A 3 18.40 1.83 -7.99
CA PHE A 3 18.93 0.61 -7.38
C PHE A 3 19.79 -0.08 -8.45
N PRO A 4 21.04 -0.47 -8.16
CA PRO A 4 21.85 -1.30 -9.05
C PRO A 4 21.03 -2.52 -9.51
N SER A 5 21.10 -2.82 -10.81
CA SER A 5 20.18 -3.72 -11.51
C SER A 5 20.25 -5.19 -11.10
N ASP A 6 21.24 -5.57 -10.27
CA ASP A 6 21.63 -6.98 -10.16
C ASP A 6 21.44 -7.56 -8.74
N GLU A 7 20.88 -6.78 -7.79
CA GLU A 7 20.69 -7.20 -6.38
C GLU A 7 19.28 -6.97 -5.82
N VAL A 8 18.23 -7.06 -6.64
CA VAL A 8 16.84 -7.03 -6.12
C VAL A 8 16.13 -8.37 -6.37
N PRO A 9 16.39 -9.40 -5.55
CA PRO A 9 15.58 -10.61 -5.58
C PRO A 9 14.17 -10.28 -5.10
N LEU A 10 13.18 -10.29 -5.99
CA LEU A 10 11.74 -10.48 -5.71
C LEU A 10 11.12 -9.71 -4.51
N ALA A 11 11.72 -8.60 -4.09
CA ALA A 11 11.39 -7.91 -2.83
C ALA A 11 10.26 -6.89 -2.94
N PHE A 12 9.66 -6.67 -4.12
CA PHE A 12 8.92 -5.43 -4.37
C PHE A 12 7.40 -5.55 -4.39
N GLY A 13 6.76 -4.49 -3.88
CA GLY A 13 5.35 -4.22 -4.06
C GLY A 13 4.96 -4.24 -5.54
N ARG A 14 3.70 -4.58 -5.82
CA ARG A 14 3.20 -4.71 -7.20
C ARG A 14 2.99 -3.36 -7.88
N TYR A 15 3.04 -2.27 -7.14
CA TYR A 15 2.82 -0.91 -7.60
C TYR A 15 3.62 0.07 -6.76
N VAL A 16 3.93 1.23 -7.33
CA VAL A 16 4.57 2.37 -6.66
C VAL A 16 3.74 3.62 -6.95
N VAL A 17 3.52 4.46 -5.94
CA VAL A 17 2.81 5.73 -6.06
C VAL A 17 3.81 6.87 -5.82
N LEU A 18 4.06 7.70 -6.84
CA LEU A 18 4.97 8.84 -6.72
C LEU A 18 4.20 10.13 -6.48
N THR A 19 4.64 10.91 -5.49
CA THR A 19 4.21 12.30 -5.29
C THR A 19 4.60 13.16 -6.50
N THR A 20 3.64 13.45 -7.38
CA THR A 20 3.84 14.37 -8.51
C THR A 20 3.90 15.80 -8.03
N LYS A 21 2.99 16.16 -7.13
CA LYS A 21 2.86 17.46 -6.47
C LYS A 21 2.25 17.23 -5.09
N HIS A 22 2.82 17.85 -4.07
CA HIS A 22 2.25 17.88 -2.73
C HIS A 22 1.74 19.30 -2.41
N HIS A 23 1.25 19.52 -1.19
CA HIS A 23 0.52 20.74 -0.83
C HIS A 23 1.31 22.06 -0.99
N GLU A 24 2.64 22.00 -1.02
CA GLU A 24 3.51 23.14 -1.28
C GLU A 24 3.54 23.58 -2.76
N GLY A 25 2.97 22.77 -3.67
CA GLY A 25 2.78 23.12 -5.08
C GLY A 25 3.99 22.88 -5.99
N PHE A 26 5.12 22.35 -5.48
CA PHE A 26 6.26 22.00 -6.32
C PHE A 26 5.95 20.74 -7.13
N THR A 27 6.12 20.81 -8.45
CA THR A 27 5.85 19.68 -9.35
C THR A 27 7.13 18.92 -9.70
N ASN A 28 7.13 17.59 -9.52
CA ASN A 28 8.23 16.69 -9.86
C ASN A 28 8.32 16.37 -11.37
N TRP A 29 7.68 17.19 -12.20
CA TRP A 29 7.77 17.18 -13.66
C TRP A 29 7.57 18.59 -14.21
N GLY A 30 7.93 18.83 -15.47
CA GLY A 30 7.66 20.10 -16.16
C GLY A 30 6.17 20.27 -16.45
N SER A 31 5.41 20.73 -15.45
CA SER A 31 3.98 21.03 -15.57
C SER A 31 3.74 22.24 -16.47
N PRO A 32 2.71 22.22 -17.34
CA PRO A 32 2.38 23.34 -18.22
C PRO A 32 1.93 24.60 -17.47
N VAL A 33 1.59 24.48 -16.19
CA VAL A 33 1.04 25.56 -15.35
C VAL A 33 1.81 25.77 -14.04
N SER A 34 3.03 25.21 -13.92
CA SER A 34 3.96 25.39 -12.79
C SER A 34 5.28 26.01 -13.22
N TRP A 35 5.22 27.07 -14.02
CA TRP A 35 6.42 27.69 -14.58
C TRP A 35 7.41 28.09 -13.47
N ASN A 36 8.68 27.73 -13.62
CA ASN A 36 9.78 27.96 -12.67
C ASN A 36 9.64 27.33 -11.26
N TRP A 37 8.55 26.63 -10.97
CA TRP A 37 8.33 25.93 -9.70
C TRP A 37 8.11 24.43 -9.92
N ASN A 38 9.10 23.82 -10.59
CA ASN A 38 9.10 22.41 -10.92
C ASN A 38 10.51 21.85 -11.06
N SER A 39 10.64 20.53 -11.03
CA SER A 39 11.93 19.81 -11.05
C SER A 39 12.72 19.90 -12.37
N VAL A 40 12.09 20.33 -13.47
CA VAL A 40 12.76 20.53 -14.77
C VAL A 40 13.37 21.92 -14.83
N ASP A 41 12.64 22.94 -14.40
CA ASP A 41 13.10 24.33 -14.40
C ASP A 41 14.04 24.64 -13.22
N THR A 42 13.81 24.01 -12.07
CA THR A 42 14.52 24.29 -10.82
C THR A 42 15.00 23.00 -10.14
N GLY A 43 16.23 23.02 -9.61
CA GLY A 43 16.78 21.94 -8.80
C GLY A 43 17.35 20.80 -9.66
N PRO A 44 16.71 19.60 -9.73
CA PRO A 44 17.29 18.44 -10.42
C PRO A 44 17.46 18.57 -11.94
N HIS A 45 16.74 19.49 -12.59
CA HIS A 45 16.66 19.65 -14.04
C HIS A 45 16.26 18.37 -14.78
N ARG A 46 15.31 17.62 -14.21
CA ARG A 46 14.89 16.30 -14.68
C ARG A 46 13.39 16.09 -14.53
N ASP A 47 12.82 15.32 -15.45
CA ASP A 47 11.43 14.85 -15.34
C ASP A 47 11.39 13.60 -14.46
N LEU A 48 11.31 13.81 -13.14
CA LEU A 48 11.36 12.70 -12.18
C LEU A 48 10.14 11.77 -12.30
N VAL A 49 8.98 12.34 -12.63
CA VAL A 49 7.74 11.59 -12.86
C VAL A 49 7.89 10.66 -14.06
N GLY A 50 8.32 11.18 -15.20
CA GLY A 50 8.51 10.39 -16.43
C GLY A 50 9.61 9.34 -16.31
N GLU A 51 10.75 9.70 -15.74
CA GLU A 51 11.90 8.79 -15.58
C GLU A 51 11.57 7.61 -14.66
N LEU A 52 10.92 7.84 -13.53
CA LEU A 52 10.50 6.75 -12.64
C LEU A 52 9.45 5.88 -13.32
N GLY A 53 8.47 6.48 -14.00
CA GLY A 53 7.44 5.75 -14.74
C GLY A 53 8.01 4.84 -15.82
N LYS A 54 9.12 5.23 -16.47
CA LYS A 54 9.85 4.37 -17.41
C LYS A 54 10.50 3.18 -16.69
N ALA A 55 11.25 3.46 -15.61
CA ALA A 55 11.97 2.43 -14.86
C ALA A 55 11.04 1.37 -14.22
N LEU A 56 9.86 1.77 -13.75
CA LEU A 56 8.88 0.85 -13.16
C LEU A 56 8.26 -0.08 -14.22
N ARG A 57 7.96 0.44 -15.41
CA ARG A 57 7.40 -0.35 -16.51
C ARG A 57 8.38 -1.39 -17.04
N GLU A 58 9.66 -1.04 -17.16
CA GLU A 58 10.73 -1.99 -17.51
C GLU A 58 10.81 -3.17 -16.53
N ARG A 59 10.30 -3.01 -15.31
CA ARG A 59 10.26 -4.02 -14.25
C ARG A 59 8.87 -4.64 -14.03
N ASN A 60 7.89 -4.35 -14.88
CA ASN A 60 6.50 -4.80 -14.75
C ASN A 60 5.85 -4.43 -13.39
N ILE A 61 6.18 -3.24 -12.88
CA ILE A 61 5.56 -2.67 -11.67
C ILE A 61 4.52 -1.64 -12.10
N TYR A 62 3.31 -1.71 -11.53
CA TYR A 62 2.27 -0.72 -11.83
C TYR A 62 2.66 0.66 -11.33
N TYR A 63 2.34 1.67 -12.12
CA TYR A 63 2.81 3.03 -11.93
C TYR A 63 1.66 3.95 -11.52
N GLY A 64 1.62 4.30 -10.24
CA GLY A 64 0.66 5.23 -9.65
C GLY A 64 1.24 6.61 -9.42
N LEU A 65 0.37 7.60 -9.41
CA LEU A 65 0.72 9.00 -9.22
C LEU A 65 -0.14 9.61 -8.11
N TYR A 66 0.51 10.09 -7.06
CA TYR A 66 -0.10 10.95 -6.06
C TYR A 66 -0.15 12.39 -6.58
N HIS A 67 -1.26 13.09 -6.38
CA HIS A 67 -1.38 14.51 -6.72
C HIS A 67 -2.25 15.23 -5.70
N SER A 68 -1.70 16.27 -5.06
CA SER A 68 -2.52 17.12 -4.21
C SER A 68 -3.39 18.07 -5.03
N LEU A 69 -4.69 18.08 -4.72
CA LEU A 69 -5.67 18.98 -5.33
C LEU A 69 -5.43 20.43 -4.92
N LEU A 70 -5.06 20.68 -3.65
CA LEU A 70 -4.78 22.02 -3.11
C LEU A 70 -3.33 22.44 -3.25
N GLU A 71 -3.11 23.75 -3.11
CA GLU A 71 -1.79 24.34 -2.87
C GLU A 71 -1.90 25.41 -1.78
N TRP A 72 -1.21 25.21 -0.65
CA TRP A 72 -1.39 26.02 0.56
C TRP A 72 -1.22 27.52 0.33
N PHE A 73 -0.29 27.90 -0.54
CA PHE A 73 0.13 29.30 -0.72
C PHE A 73 -0.21 29.85 -2.10
N HIS A 74 -0.93 29.11 -2.95
CA HIS A 74 -1.25 29.58 -4.28
C HIS A 74 -2.30 30.71 -4.20
N PRO A 75 -2.04 31.90 -4.78
CA PRO A 75 -2.94 33.06 -4.64
C PRO A 75 -4.39 32.77 -5.07
N LEU A 76 -4.57 32.10 -6.22
CA LEU A 76 -5.91 31.71 -6.67
C LEU A 76 -6.62 30.76 -5.70
N TYR A 77 -5.90 29.85 -5.04
CA TYR A 77 -6.49 28.95 -4.05
C TYR A 77 -6.95 29.72 -2.81
N LEU A 78 -6.11 30.64 -2.34
CA LEU A 78 -6.43 31.52 -1.21
C LEU A 78 -7.63 32.42 -1.53
N ASP A 79 -7.73 32.93 -2.75
CA ASP A 79 -8.86 33.75 -3.21
C ASP A 79 -10.16 32.94 -3.29
N ASP A 80 -10.13 31.75 -3.90
CA ASP A 80 -11.27 30.85 -3.95
C ASP A 80 -11.72 30.43 -2.53
N LYS A 81 -10.76 30.10 -1.65
CA LYS A 81 -11.02 29.78 -0.24
C LYS A 81 -11.63 30.96 0.52
N LYS A 82 -11.10 32.18 0.34
CA LYS A 82 -11.64 33.41 0.95
C LYS A 82 -13.07 33.68 0.48
N ASN A 83 -13.39 33.32 -0.75
CA ASN A 83 -14.74 33.41 -1.32
C ASN A 83 -15.63 32.19 -0.98
N GLY A 84 -15.20 31.30 -0.07
CA GLY A 84 -15.96 30.13 0.34
C GLY A 84 -16.15 29.10 -0.77
N PHE A 85 -15.15 28.97 -1.66
CA PHE A 85 -15.14 28.02 -2.78
C PHE A 85 -16.29 28.21 -3.79
N LYS A 86 -16.85 29.43 -3.88
CA LYS A 86 -17.90 29.80 -4.85
C LYS A 86 -17.36 30.06 -6.26
N THR A 87 -16.06 30.26 -6.38
CA THR A 87 -15.31 30.37 -7.64
C THR A 87 -14.35 29.17 -7.72
N GLN A 88 -13.94 28.82 -8.94
CA GLN A 88 -13.07 27.66 -9.23
C GLN A 88 -11.85 28.10 -10.05
N ASN A 89 -11.38 29.34 -9.86
CA ASN A 89 -10.28 29.91 -10.65
C ASN A 89 -9.01 29.08 -10.49
N PHE A 90 -8.69 28.67 -9.27
CA PHE A 90 -7.56 27.79 -8.99
C PHE A 90 -7.73 26.44 -9.69
N VAL A 91 -8.91 25.82 -9.58
CA VAL A 91 -9.15 24.50 -10.15
C VAL A 91 -9.00 24.51 -11.68
N PHE A 92 -9.56 25.51 -12.36
CA PHE A 92 -9.49 25.59 -13.82
C PHE A 92 -8.13 26.02 -14.36
N GLN A 93 -7.38 26.85 -13.63
CA GLN A 93 -6.09 27.37 -14.10
C GLN A 93 -4.90 26.55 -13.61
N LYS A 94 -5.07 25.75 -12.55
CA LYS A 94 -3.99 25.03 -11.88
C LYS A 94 -4.24 23.53 -11.78
N THR A 95 -5.17 23.10 -10.93
CA THR A 95 -5.36 21.69 -10.59
C THR A 95 -5.77 20.84 -11.79
N MET A 96 -6.76 21.27 -12.58
CA MET A 96 -7.24 20.50 -13.72
C MET A 96 -6.20 20.37 -14.83
N PRO A 97 -5.59 21.45 -15.35
CA PRO A 97 -4.56 21.32 -16.37
C PRO A 97 -3.43 20.34 -15.99
N GLU A 98 -3.03 20.32 -14.72
CA GLU A 98 -2.03 19.36 -14.21
C GLU A 98 -2.52 17.92 -14.25
N LEU A 99 -3.74 17.65 -13.76
CA LEU A 99 -4.31 16.30 -13.77
C LEU A 99 -4.48 15.74 -15.19
N TYR A 100 -4.98 16.54 -16.14
CA TYR A 100 -5.10 16.14 -17.54
C TYR A 100 -3.72 15.88 -18.15
N ASP A 101 -2.73 16.74 -17.91
CA ASP A 101 -1.36 16.57 -18.41
C ASP A 101 -0.72 15.29 -17.87
N LEU A 102 -0.83 15.02 -16.57
CA LEU A 102 -0.31 13.79 -15.95
C LEU A 102 -0.87 12.53 -16.62
N VAL A 103 -2.19 12.50 -16.85
CA VAL A 103 -2.85 11.36 -17.48
C VAL A 103 -2.43 11.19 -18.94
N LEU A 104 -2.48 12.25 -19.72
CA LEU A 104 -2.17 12.21 -21.16
C LEU A 104 -0.69 11.87 -21.41
N ARG A 105 0.20 12.50 -20.65
CA ARG A 105 1.65 12.37 -20.80
C ARG A 105 2.15 11.04 -20.25
N TYR A 106 1.80 10.72 -19.02
CA TYR A 106 2.41 9.60 -18.31
C TYR A 106 1.56 8.34 -18.25
N LYS A 107 0.27 8.38 -18.61
CA LYS A 107 -0.61 7.19 -18.66
C LYS A 107 -0.50 6.28 -17.42
N PRO A 108 -0.75 6.82 -16.21
CA PRO A 108 -0.62 6.08 -14.96
C PRO A 108 -1.65 4.94 -14.86
N ASP A 109 -1.34 3.95 -14.02
CA ASP A 109 -2.25 2.87 -13.65
C ASP A 109 -3.10 3.24 -12.42
N LEU A 110 -2.69 4.25 -11.66
CA LEU A 110 -3.40 4.74 -10.48
C LEU A 110 -3.24 6.26 -10.33
N ILE A 111 -4.31 6.95 -9.98
CA ILE A 111 -4.26 8.36 -9.54
C ILE A 111 -4.73 8.42 -8.09
N TRP A 112 -3.85 8.88 -7.21
CA TRP A 112 -4.09 9.02 -5.78
C TRP A 112 -4.24 10.51 -5.46
N SER A 113 -5.47 11.01 -5.33
CA SER A 113 -5.70 12.41 -4.98
C SER A 113 -5.61 12.64 -3.47
N ASP A 114 -5.32 13.87 -3.06
CA ASP A 114 -5.25 14.30 -1.66
C ASP A 114 -5.44 15.81 -1.57
N GLY A 115 -5.60 16.39 -0.38
CA GLY A 115 -5.81 17.84 -0.27
C GLY A 115 -7.23 18.29 -0.61
N GLU A 116 -8.17 17.37 -0.59
CA GLU A 116 -9.57 17.59 -0.93
C GLU A 116 -10.40 18.15 0.23
N TRP A 117 -9.91 18.01 1.47
CA TRP A 117 -10.68 18.13 2.71
C TRP A 117 -11.30 19.51 3.00
N GLU A 118 -10.89 20.57 2.30
CA GLU A 118 -11.44 21.92 2.52
C GLU A 118 -12.66 22.24 1.65
N ALA A 119 -12.95 21.42 0.63
CA ALA A 119 -13.97 21.74 -0.36
C ALA A 119 -14.66 20.50 -0.95
N PRO A 120 -15.92 20.63 -1.41
CA PRO A 120 -16.64 19.52 -2.03
C PRO A 120 -16.08 19.15 -3.41
N ASP A 121 -16.43 17.94 -3.86
CA ASP A 121 -16.13 17.42 -5.19
C ASP A 121 -16.57 18.35 -6.34
N THR A 122 -17.64 19.13 -6.12
CA THR A 122 -18.14 20.13 -7.06
C THR A 122 -17.16 21.29 -7.26
N TYR A 123 -16.52 21.81 -6.21
CA TYR A 123 -15.47 22.82 -6.33
C TYR A 123 -14.24 22.24 -7.00
N TRP A 124 -13.84 21.02 -6.64
CA TRP A 124 -12.70 20.36 -7.25
C TRP A 124 -12.95 19.95 -8.71
N ASN A 125 -14.18 20.09 -9.22
CA ASN A 125 -14.61 19.60 -10.54
C ASN A 125 -14.25 18.12 -10.77
N SER A 126 -14.28 17.33 -9.70
CA SER A 126 -13.83 15.94 -9.68
C SER A 126 -14.73 15.04 -10.52
N THR A 127 -16.05 15.29 -10.52
CA THR A 127 -17.01 14.50 -11.30
C THR A 127 -16.74 14.59 -12.80
N SER A 128 -16.46 15.79 -13.32
CA SER A 128 -16.11 15.98 -14.73
C SER A 128 -14.78 15.32 -15.09
N PHE A 129 -13.76 15.47 -14.24
CA PHE A 129 -12.46 14.85 -14.47
C PHE A 129 -12.56 13.32 -14.46
N LEU A 130 -13.23 12.73 -13.47
CA LEU A 130 -13.40 11.29 -13.35
C LEU A 130 -14.26 10.72 -14.48
N ALA A 131 -15.30 11.45 -14.92
CA ALA A 131 -16.08 11.05 -16.09
C ALA A 131 -15.21 10.98 -17.35
N TRP A 132 -14.40 12.01 -17.61
CA TRP A 132 -13.43 11.99 -18.70
C TRP A 132 -12.39 10.86 -18.54
N LEU A 133 -11.88 10.67 -17.31
CA LEU A 133 -10.87 9.66 -17.00
C LEU A 133 -11.35 8.26 -17.40
N TYR A 134 -12.59 7.92 -17.08
CA TYR A 134 -13.17 6.60 -17.33
C TYR A 134 -13.87 6.44 -18.68
N ASN A 135 -14.21 7.52 -19.38
CA ASN A 135 -14.87 7.43 -20.68
C ASN A 135 -13.90 7.63 -21.86
N ASP A 136 -12.98 8.58 -21.74
CA ASP A 136 -12.27 9.16 -22.89
C ASP A 136 -10.75 9.11 -22.79
N SER A 137 -10.20 9.02 -21.57
CA SER A 137 -8.75 9.05 -21.36
C SER A 137 -8.04 7.82 -21.97
N PRO A 138 -6.72 7.92 -22.26
CA PRO A 138 -5.94 6.80 -22.79
C PRO A 138 -5.71 5.66 -21.78
N VAL A 139 -6.18 5.80 -20.53
CA VAL A 139 -6.00 4.82 -19.46
C VAL A 139 -7.32 4.31 -18.87
N LYS A 140 -8.45 4.67 -19.50
CA LYS A 140 -9.80 4.38 -19.02
C LYS A 140 -10.08 2.92 -18.64
N ASP A 141 -9.45 1.97 -19.35
CA ASP A 141 -9.69 0.54 -19.16
C ASP A 141 -8.89 -0.07 -17.99
N LYS A 142 -7.98 0.70 -17.38
CA LYS A 142 -7.04 0.19 -16.36
C LYS A 142 -6.86 1.07 -15.13
N VAL A 143 -7.05 2.39 -15.27
CA VAL A 143 -6.76 3.33 -14.20
C VAL A 143 -7.69 3.11 -13.01
N VAL A 144 -7.16 3.24 -11.80
CA VAL A 144 -7.95 3.27 -10.57
C VAL A 144 -7.69 4.55 -9.79
N VAL A 145 -8.67 4.97 -9.00
CA VAL A 145 -8.57 6.15 -8.15
C VAL A 145 -8.98 5.83 -6.72
N ASN A 146 -8.40 6.54 -5.75
CA ASN A 146 -8.82 6.48 -4.35
C ASN A 146 -10.13 7.27 -4.11
N ASP A 147 -10.51 7.45 -2.85
CA ASP A 147 -11.75 8.12 -2.42
C ASP A 147 -11.58 9.57 -1.95
N ARG A 148 -10.47 10.22 -2.31
CA ARG A 148 -10.11 11.57 -1.84
C ARG A 148 -10.34 12.65 -2.89
N TRP A 149 -11.55 12.70 -3.45
CA TRP A 149 -11.89 13.61 -4.57
C TRP A 149 -12.78 14.81 -4.15
N GLY A 150 -13.02 14.96 -2.86
CA GLY A 150 -13.79 16.04 -2.25
C GLY A 150 -14.08 15.70 -0.79
N GLN A 151 -14.37 16.69 0.05
CA GLN A 151 -14.66 16.44 1.48
C GLN A 151 -15.83 15.47 1.73
N ASN A 152 -16.70 15.29 0.73
CA ASN A 152 -17.87 14.40 0.74
C ASN A 152 -17.61 13.01 0.10
N CYS A 153 -16.38 12.69 -0.29
CA CYS A 153 -16.02 11.44 -0.97
C CYS A 153 -15.45 10.32 -0.07
N PRO A 154 -14.63 10.59 0.97
CA PRO A 154 -14.01 9.52 1.74
C PRO A 154 -15.02 8.52 2.31
N CYS A 155 -14.73 7.21 2.19
CA CYS A 155 -15.64 6.09 2.48
C CYS A 155 -16.97 6.04 1.70
N HIS A 156 -17.18 6.91 0.70
CA HIS A 156 -18.44 7.01 -0.05
C HIS A 156 -18.25 6.84 -1.56
N HIS A 157 -17.20 7.43 -2.14
CA HIS A 157 -16.96 7.49 -3.58
C HIS A 157 -15.48 7.32 -3.90
N GLY A 158 -15.13 6.28 -4.65
CA GLY A 158 -13.77 6.00 -5.11
C GLY A 158 -13.65 4.60 -5.71
N GLY A 159 -12.60 4.33 -6.49
CA GLY A 159 -12.31 2.97 -6.98
C GLY A 159 -11.86 2.03 -5.85
N PHE A 160 -11.28 2.60 -4.80
CA PHE A 160 -11.03 1.96 -3.51
C PHE A 160 -11.07 3.01 -2.41
N TYR A 161 -11.29 2.57 -1.16
CA TYR A 161 -11.39 3.46 -0.01
C TYR A 161 -10.07 3.57 0.76
N ASN A 162 -9.65 4.78 1.06
CA ASN A 162 -8.69 5.05 2.11
C ASN A 162 -9.38 5.60 3.35
N CYS A 163 -10.53 6.29 3.25
CA CYS A 163 -11.31 6.85 4.36
C CYS A 163 -10.60 7.93 5.23
N ALA A 164 -9.40 7.64 5.71
CA ALA A 164 -8.54 8.50 6.50
C ALA A 164 -7.08 8.02 6.39
N ASP A 165 -6.12 8.79 6.90
CA ASP A 165 -4.74 8.34 7.00
C ASP A 165 -4.62 7.10 7.89
N LYS A 166 -3.84 6.12 7.44
CA LYS A 166 -3.60 4.85 8.17
C LYS A 166 -4.89 4.11 8.55
N TYR A 167 -5.95 4.26 7.74
CA TYR A 167 -7.23 3.63 7.96
C TYR A 167 -7.11 2.12 8.12
N LYS A 168 -7.83 1.59 9.11
CA LYS A 168 -7.96 0.16 9.40
C LYS A 168 -9.42 -0.12 9.70
N PRO A 169 -10.11 -0.93 8.89
CA PRO A 169 -11.50 -1.25 9.16
C PRO A 169 -11.59 -2.20 10.37
N GLY A 170 -12.59 -2.02 11.22
CA GLY A 170 -12.84 -2.91 12.37
C GLY A 170 -13.48 -4.25 11.97
N THR A 171 -14.12 -4.29 10.81
CA THR A 171 -14.78 -5.47 10.23
C THR A 171 -14.44 -5.58 8.75
N LEU A 172 -14.70 -6.74 8.12
CA LEU A 172 -14.44 -6.93 6.70
C LEU A 172 -15.28 -5.95 5.84
N PRO A 173 -14.68 -5.04 5.06
CA PRO A 173 -15.45 -4.13 4.22
C PRO A 173 -16.03 -4.82 2.97
N ASN A 174 -17.16 -4.31 2.49
CA ASN A 174 -17.78 -4.77 1.24
C ASN A 174 -17.21 -4.07 -0.02
N HIS A 175 -16.31 -3.11 0.15
CA HIS A 175 -15.66 -2.37 -0.91
C HIS A 175 -14.14 -2.54 -0.80
N LYS A 176 -13.43 -2.49 -1.94
CA LYS A 176 -11.97 -2.53 -1.92
C LYS A 176 -11.44 -1.30 -1.19
N TRP A 177 -10.35 -1.48 -0.44
CA TRP A 177 -9.74 -0.42 0.36
C TRP A 177 -8.21 -0.55 0.37
N GLU A 178 -7.54 0.51 0.79
CA GLU A 178 -6.09 0.56 0.89
C GLU A 178 -5.67 1.27 2.19
N MET A 179 -4.72 0.67 2.90
CA MET A 179 -4.02 1.29 4.01
C MET A 179 -2.75 1.96 3.49
N CYS A 180 -2.68 3.29 3.55
CA CYS A 180 -1.42 4.01 3.43
C CYS A 180 -0.74 4.12 4.81
N SER A 181 0.55 3.78 4.89
CA SER A 181 1.36 3.87 6.11
C SER A 181 2.76 4.36 5.79
N SER A 182 3.59 4.61 6.80
CA SER A 182 4.91 5.21 6.64
C SER A 182 5.93 4.54 7.55
N VAL A 183 7.14 4.27 7.03
CA VAL A 183 8.23 3.71 7.85
C VAL A 183 8.59 4.65 9.01
N ASP A 184 8.65 5.96 8.75
CA ASP A 184 8.69 6.97 9.82
C ASP A 184 7.28 7.15 10.37
N ARG A 185 7.06 6.84 11.65
CA ARG A 185 5.72 6.89 12.25
C ARG A 185 5.18 8.31 12.34
N ILE A 186 6.05 9.32 12.30
CA ILE A 186 5.74 10.73 12.53
C ILE A 186 5.60 11.51 11.21
N SER A 187 6.24 11.06 10.13
CA SER A 187 6.31 11.83 8.88
C SER A 187 6.15 10.97 7.62
N TRP A 188 5.53 11.55 6.59
CA TRP A 188 5.58 11.03 5.21
C TRP A 188 6.87 11.44 4.51
N GLY A 189 7.30 12.69 4.69
CA GLY A 189 8.56 13.22 4.14
C GLY A 189 9.78 12.86 4.97
N TYR A 190 10.97 12.95 4.38
CA TYR A 190 12.23 12.68 5.08
C TYR A 190 12.48 13.67 6.22
N ARG A 191 12.85 13.16 7.40
CA ARG A 191 13.32 13.93 8.55
C ARG A 191 14.78 13.61 8.84
N SER A 192 15.65 14.60 8.74
CA SER A 192 17.08 14.43 9.09
C SER A 192 17.32 14.19 10.58
N ASN A 193 16.35 14.55 11.42
CA ASN A 193 16.39 14.38 12.88
C ASN A 193 15.55 13.18 13.38
N MET A 194 15.15 12.26 12.50
CA MET A 194 14.40 11.07 12.91
C MET A 194 15.19 10.21 13.90
N GLN A 195 14.51 9.70 14.92
CA GLN A 195 15.09 8.77 15.90
C GLN A 195 14.66 7.34 15.59
N LEU A 196 15.52 6.36 15.89
CA LEU A 196 15.23 4.94 15.60
C LEU A 196 13.92 4.45 16.25
N ALA A 197 13.60 4.93 17.46
CA ALA A 197 12.37 4.59 18.18
C ALA A 197 11.09 5.11 17.49
N GLU A 198 11.21 6.12 16.62
CA GLU A 198 10.11 6.70 15.85
C GLU A 198 9.88 5.96 14.53
N LEU A 199 10.77 5.03 14.16
CA LEU A 199 10.65 4.26 12.94
C LEU A 199 9.94 2.92 13.21
N MET A 200 9.24 2.42 12.20
CA MET A 200 8.72 1.06 12.23
C MET A 200 9.87 0.05 12.12
N ASP A 201 9.80 -1.01 12.91
CA ASP A 201 10.60 -2.21 12.69
C ASP A 201 9.93 -3.12 11.64
N ALA A 202 10.69 -4.09 11.12
CA ALA A 202 10.20 -5.00 10.11
C ALA A 202 8.99 -5.82 10.61
N SER A 203 8.98 -6.24 11.88
CA SER A 203 7.86 -6.92 12.52
C SER A 203 6.57 -6.10 12.49
N SER A 204 6.63 -4.79 12.78
CA SER A 204 5.48 -3.90 12.72
C SER A 204 4.96 -3.76 11.28
N ILE A 205 5.87 -3.64 10.30
CA ILE A 205 5.51 -3.52 8.89
C ILE A 205 4.80 -4.79 8.40
N ILE A 206 5.37 -5.97 8.68
CA ILE A 206 4.77 -7.27 8.33
C ILE A 206 3.40 -7.41 9.01
N ARG A 207 3.28 -6.99 10.27
CA ARG A 207 2.00 -7.01 10.98
C ARG A 207 0.94 -6.16 10.28
N GLU A 208 1.27 -4.93 9.88
CA GLU A 208 0.32 -4.08 9.16
C GLU A 208 -0.06 -4.67 7.81
N LEU A 209 0.90 -5.22 7.06
CA LEU A 209 0.63 -5.90 5.79
C LEU A 209 -0.35 -7.06 5.98
N VAL A 210 -0.06 -7.98 6.91
CA VAL A 210 -0.86 -9.18 7.16
C VAL A 210 -2.27 -8.80 7.61
N GLN A 211 -2.39 -7.85 8.54
CA GLN A 211 -3.68 -7.33 8.99
C GLN A 211 -4.48 -6.76 7.81
N THR A 212 -3.84 -5.91 7.00
CA THR A 212 -4.49 -5.24 5.87
C THR A 212 -5.03 -6.24 4.86
N VAL A 213 -4.21 -7.22 4.46
CA VAL A 213 -4.56 -8.21 3.43
C VAL A 213 -5.62 -9.19 3.93
N SER A 214 -5.60 -9.58 5.21
CA SER A 214 -6.65 -10.43 5.80
C SER A 214 -8.03 -9.78 5.77
N PHE A 215 -8.09 -8.45 5.86
CA PHE A 215 -9.32 -7.66 5.70
C PHE A 215 -9.53 -7.19 4.24
N GLY A 216 -8.78 -7.71 3.28
CA GLY A 216 -9.00 -7.50 1.85
C GLY A 216 -8.43 -6.20 1.29
N GLY A 217 -7.67 -5.48 2.09
CA GLY A 217 -7.04 -4.23 1.70
C GLY A 217 -5.75 -4.42 0.90
N ASN A 218 -5.30 -3.35 0.26
CA ASN A 218 -3.92 -3.21 -0.20
C ASN A 218 -3.11 -2.43 0.84
N TYR A 219 -1.82 -2.75 1.00
CA TYR A 219 -0.92 -2.01 1.89
C TYR A 219 0.03 -1.15 1.04
N LEU A 220 0.03 0.16 1.28
CA LEU A 220 0.89 1.15 0.62
C LEU A 220 1.86 1.72 1.67
N LEU A 221 3.10 1.23 1.65
CA LEU A 221 4.14 1.64 2.59
C LEU A 221 5.00 2.77 1.99
N ASN A 222 4.95 3.93 2.63
CA ASN A 222 5.71 5.12 2.25
C ASN A 222 7.14 5.10 2.82
N VAL A 223 8.07 5.58 1.99
CA VAL A 223 9.43 5.97 2.37
C VAL A 223 9.75 7.35 1.80
N GLY A 224 10.34 8.22 2.62
CA GLY A 224 10.79 9.55 2.19
C GLY A 224 12.28 9.54 1.82
N PRO A 225 12.66 9.76 0.55
CA PRO A 225 14.06 9.91 0.16
C PRO A 225 14.68 11.20 0.70
N THR A 226 16.01 11.25 0.82
CA THR A 226 16.74 12.50 1.08
C THR A 226 16.67 13.44 -0.12
N LYS A 227 17.07 14.71 0.08
CA LYS A 227 17.13 15.71 -1.00
C LYS A 227 18.09 15.33 -2.14
N GLU A 228 19.08 14.48 -1.87
CA GLU A 228 20.00 13.91 -2.85
C GLU A 228 19.39 12.73 -3.64
N GLY A 229 18.14 12.36 -3.35
CA GLY A 229 17.42 11.27 -4.02
C GLY A 229 17.82 9.88 -3.51
N VAL A 230 18.30 9.78 -2.28
CA VAL A 230 18.75 8.53 -1.64
C VAL A 230 17.68 8.04 -0.66
N ILE A 231 17.34 6.75 -0.73
CA ILE A 231 16.58 6.10 0.35
C ILE A 231 17.57 5.77 1.46
N VAL A 232 17.36 6.26 2.68
CA VAL A 232 18.32 6.04 3.76
C VAL A 232 18.49 4.54 4.10
N PRO A 233 19.68 4.10 4.56
CA PRO A 233 19.96 2.69 4.82
C PRO A 233 18.94 1.98 5.71
N ILE A 234 18.43 2.66 6.74
CA ILE A 234 17.42 2.08 7.62
C ILE A 234 16.11 1.79 6.90
N PHE A 235 15.67 2.64 5.96
CA PHE A 235 14.48 2.37 5.16
C PHE A 235 14.74 1.24 4.15
N GLN A 236 15.93 1.20 3.55
CA GLN A 236 16.32 0.11 2.65
C GLN A 236 16.28 -1.23 3.38
N GLU A 237 16.86 -1.32 4.58
CA GLU A 237 16.87 -2.55 5.36
C GLU A 237 15.44 -2.98 5.74
N ARG A 238 14.53 -2.07 6.12
CA ARG A 238 13.12 -2.44 6.37
C ARG A 238 12.42 -2.99 5.13
N LEU A 239 12.64 -2.37 3.97
CA LEU A 239 12.06 -2.83 2.70
C LEU A 239 12.62 -4.18 2.25
N LEU A 240 13.93 -4.39 2.41
CA LEU A 240 14.60 -5.65 2.10
C LEU A 240 14.12 -6.77 3.04
N SER A 241 14.03 -6.51 4.34
CA SER A 241 13.46 -7.44 5.33
C SER A 241 12.01 -7.83 4.97
N LEU A 242 11.18 -6.86 4.55
CA LEU A 242 9.83 -7.17 4.08
C LEU A 242 9.85 -8.05 2.81
N GLY A 243 10.75 -7.75 1.87
CA GLY A 243 10.93 -8.50 0.64
C GLY A 243 11.37 -9.95 0.85
N GLU A 244 12.33 -10.17 1.75
CA GLU A 244 12.78 -11.51 2.16
C GLU A 244 11.61 -12.32 2.75
N TRP A 245 10.80 -11.69 3.61
CA TRP A 245 9.65 -12.35 4.23
C TRP A 245 8.59 -12.71 3.18
N LEU A 246 8.33 -11.82 2.23
CA LEU A 246 7.44 -12.04 1.09
C LEU A 246 7.98 -13.11 0.12
N GLY A 247 9.29 -13.30 0.03
CA GLY A 247 9.90 -14.37 -0.75
C GLY A 247 9.45 -15.77 -0.29
N ILE A 248 9.19 -15.93 1.00
CA ILE A 248 8.72 -17.19 1.60
C ILE A 248 7.19 -17.21 1.72
N ASN A 249 6.60 -16.14 2.26
CA ASN A 249 5.19 -16.10 2.67
C ASN A 249 4.27 -15.44 1.63
N GLY A 250 4.82 -14.97 0.51
CA GLY A 250 4.10 -14.16 -0.48
C GLY A 250 2.93 -14.89 -1.14
N GLU A 251 2.90 -16.23 -1.17
CA GLU A 251 1.76 -17.00 -1.68
C GLU A 251 0.45 -16.67 -0.92
N ALA A 252 0.56 -16.40 0.39
CA ALA A 252 -0.57 -16.03 1.24
C ALA A 252 -1.00 -14.56 1.12
N ILE A 253 -0.17 -13.73 0.47
CA ILE A 253 -0.39 -12.29 0.33
C ILE A 253 -0.85 -11.96 -1.08
N TYR A 254 -0.08 -12.34 -2.10
CA TYR A 254 -0.34 -11.93 -3.47
C TYR A 254 -1.55 -12.65 -4.06
N ALA A 255 -2.52 -11.85 -4.51
CA ALA A 255 -3.79 -12.31 -5.10
C ALA A 255 -4.62 -13.19 -4.16
N SER A 256 -4.37 -13.14 -2.85
CA SER A 256 -5.24 -13.77 -1.87
C SER A 256 -6.51 -12.95 -1.65
N LYS A 257 -7.49 -13.59 -1.00
CA LYS A 257 -8.76 -12.99 -0.60
C LYS A 257 -8.96 -13.16 0.89
N PRO A 258 -9.74 -12.26 1.54
CA PRO A 258 -10.24 -12.49 2.88
C PRO A 258 -10.87 -13.88 2.99
N TRP A 259 -10.48 -14.63 4.01
CA TRP A 259 -11.17 -15.86 4.35
C TRP A 259 -12.41 -15.54 5.20
N ARG A 260 -13.29 -16.50 5.48
CA ARG A 260 -14.52 -16.23 6.27
C ARG A 260 -14.25 -15.73 7.70
N VAL A 261 -13.05 -15.97 8.21
CA VAL A 261 -12.53 -15.45 9.47
C VAL A 261 -11.29 -14.66 9.12
N GLN A 262 -11.18 -13.41 9.54
CA GLN A 262 -10.01 -12.55 9.30
C GLN A 262 -8.89 -12.84 10.30
N VAL A 263 -9.26 -13.04 11.57
CA VAL A 263 -8.34 -13.22 12.69
C VAL A 263 -8.99 -14.10 13.74
N GLU A 264 -8.19 -14.93 14.41
CA GLU A 264 -8.56 -15.60 15.65
C GLU A 264 -7.45 -15.47 16.69
N ASN A 265 -7.79 -15.72 17.95
CA ASN A 265 -6.86 -15.59 19.07
C ASN A 265 -6.92 -16.82 20.00
N SER A 266 -6.66 -17.99 19.44
CA SER A 266 -6.76 -19.27 20.19
C SER A 266 -5.49 -19.61 20.98
N THR A 267 -4.32 -19.22 20.46
CA THR A 267 -3.02 -19.34 21.12
C THR A 267 -2.28 -18.01 21.01
N ASN A 268 -2.16 -17.53 19.78
CA ASN A 268 -1.70 -16.20 19.40
C ASN A 268 -2.71 -15.60 18.42
N ASN A 269 -2.54 -14.32 18.10
CA ASN A 269 -3.23 -13.75 16.94
C ASN A 269 -2.77 -14.47 15.66
N VAL A 270 -3.72 -15.13 15.00
CA VAL A 270 -3.54 -15.78 13.70
C VAL A 270 -4.46 -15.09 12.70
N TRP A 271 -3.87 -14.57 11.64
CA TRP A 271 -4.57 -13.92 10.55
C TRP A 271 -4.75 -14.88 9.39
N TYR A 272 -5.87 -14.73 8.70
CA TYR A 272 -6.23 -15.64 7.62
C TYR A 272 -6.39 -14.94 6.28
N THR A 273 -5.92 -15.63 5.25
CA THR A 273 -6.21 -15.32 3.84
C THR A 273 -6.54 -16.61 3.12
N SER A 274 -7.02 -16.51 1.88
CA SER A 274 -7.35 -17.67 1.06
C SER A 274 -6.98 -17.46 -0.41
N LYS A 275 -6.60 -18.53 -1.09
CA LYS A 275 -6.29 -18.51 -2.53
C LYS A 275 -6.62 -19.87 -3.15
N GLY A 276 -7.61 -19.87 -4.04
CA GLY A 276 -8.16 -21.12 -4.57
C GLY A 276 -8.69 -22.01 -3.42
N PRO A 277 -8.31 -23.30 -3.37
CA PRO A 277 -8.75 -24.20 -2.29
C PRO A 277 -7.93 -24.07 -1.00
N ALA A 278 -6.85 -23.27 -1.00
CA ALA A 278 -5.96 -23.14 0.15
C ALA A 278 -6.40 -22.01 1.08
N VAL A 279 -6.32 -22.28 2.38
CA VAL A 279 -6.43 -21.30 3.47
C VAL A 279 -5.04 -21.10 4.07
N TYR A 280 -4.65 -19.86 4.29
CA TYR A 280 -3.36 -19.53 4.89
C TYR A 280 -3.58 -19.00 6.30
N ALA A 281 -2.92 -19.60 7.27
CA ALA A 281 -2.91 -19.17 8.66
C ALA A 281 -1.55 -18.52 8.95
N ILE A 282 -1.55 -17.20 9.16
CA ILE A 282 -0.36 -16.38 9.32
C ILE A 282 -0.25 -15.97 10.80
N PHE A 283 0.87 -16.28 11.44
CA PHE A 283 1.11 -15.95 12.84
C PHE A 283 2.48 -15.29 13.00
N LEU A 284 2.54 -14.28 13.87
CA LEU A 284 3.72 -13.43 14.02
C LEU A 284 4.50 -13.69 15.32
N ASN A 285 4.00 -14.61 16.15
CA ASN A 285 4.67 -15.07 17.35
C ASN A 285 4.69 -16.59 17.34
N TRP A 286 5.88 -17.18 17.48
CA TRP A 286 6.02 -18.62 17.62
C TRP A 286 5.49 -19.06 19.01
N PRO A 287 4.58 -20.04 19.10
CA PRO A 287 4.12 -20.59 20.38
C PRO A 287 5.28 -21.16 21.22
N ARG A 288 5.26 -20.96 22.54
CA ARG A 288 6.38 -21.35 23.43
C ARG A 288 6.59 -22.85 23.55
N ASP A 289 5.54 -23.63 23.34
CA ASP A 289 5.49 -25.08 23.45
C ASP A 289 5.48 -25.77 22.07
N ASP A 290 5.79 -25.03 21.01
CA ASP A 290 5.72 -25.50 19.62
C ASP A 290 4.32 -26.01 19.20
N MET A 291 3.26 -25.66 19.94
CA MET A 291 1.89 -26.07 19.66
C MET A 291 1.03 -24.89 19.22
N LEU A 292 0.44 -24.98 18.03
CA LEU A 292 -0.49 -23.98 17.52
C LEU A 292 -1.91 -24.55 17.44
N LYS A 293 -2.83 -23.98 18.21
CA LYS A 293 -4.25 -24.29 18.13
C LYS A 293 -4.94 -23.35 17.16
N LEU A 294 -5.62 -23.89 16.15
CA LEU A 294 -6.46 -23.15 15.22
C LEU A 294 -7.91 -23.60 15.39
N SER A 295 -8.80 -22.72 15.85
CA SER A 295 -10.19 -23.12 16.17
C SER A 295 -11.19 -22.87 15.03
N SER A 296 -10.82 -22.03 14.05
CA SER A 296 -11.67 -21.68 12.90
C SER A 296 -11.67 -22.71 11.77
N PRO A 297 -10.53 -23.26 11.32
CA PRO A 297 -10.49 -24.25 10.24
C PRO A 297 -11.09 -25.57 10.70
N ILE A 298 -11.99 -26.17 9.90
CA ILE A 298 -12.59 -27.46 10.24
C ILE A 298 -11.93 -28.55 9.39
N PRO A 299 -11.14 -29.48 9.98
CA PRO A 299 -10.48 -30.52 9.20
C PRO A 299 -11.46 -31.56 8.64
N SER A 300 -11.14 -32.04 7.45
CA SER A 300 -11.69 -33.24 6.81
C SER A 300 -10.62 -34.36 6.68
N SER A 301 -11.00 -35.51 6.11
CA SER A 301 -10.06 -36.58 5.76
C SER A 301 -8.96 -36.16 4.79
N ASP A 302 -9.21 -35.12 3.99
CA ASP A 302 -8.31 -34.66 2.92
C ASP A 302 -7.45 -33.47 3.38
N THR A 303 -7.38 -33.25 4.69
CA THR A 303 -6.69 -32.08 5.26
C THR A 303 -5.19 -32.24 5.15
N GLU A 304 -4.55 -31.26 4.49
CA GLU A 304 -3.09 -31.15 4.41
C GLU A 304 -2.65 -29.86 5.10
N VAL A 305 -1.62 -29.98 5.94
CA VAL A 305 -1.00 -28.85 6.64
C VAL A 305 0.47 -28.78 6.24
N THR A 306 0.89 -27.64 5.70
CA THR A 306 2.27 -27.37 5.29
C THR A 306 2.74 -26.03 5.83
N LEU A 307 3.97 -25.93 6.28
CA LEU A 307 4.61 -24.67 6.70
C LEU A 307 5.38 -24.10 5.51
N LEU A 308 5.07 -22.88 5.07
CA LEU A 308 5.79 -22.26 3.96
C LEU A 308 7.27 -22.07 4.31
N GLY A 309 8.16 -22.35 3.34
CA GLY A 309 9.61 -22.31 3.55
C GLY A 309 10.20 -23.52 4.28
N PHE A 310 9.39 -24.50 4.68
CA PHE A 310 9.84 -25.72 5.35
C PHE A 310 9.59 -26.95 4.48
N SER A 311 10.62 -27.77 4.27
CA SER A 311 10.54 -28.99 3.44
C SER A 311 10.11 -30.25 4.21
N GLY A 312 10.03 -30.18 5.54
CA GLY A 312 9.62 -31.32 6.37
C GLY A 312 8.10 -31.43 6.52
N THR A 313 7.68 -32.47 7.23
CA THR A 313 6.26 -32.73 7.52
C THR A 313 5.80 -31.97 8.76
N VAL A 314 4.65 -31.29 8.67
CA VAL A 314 3.97 -30.69 9.82
C VAL A 314 2.95 -31.68 10.35
N LYS A 315 3.10 -32.07 11.63
CA LYS A 315 2.14 -32.96 12.29
C LYS A 315 0.95 -32.14 12.79
N TRP A 316 -0.25 -32.69 12.64
CA TRP A 316 -1.47 -32.08 13.16
C TRP A 316 -2.48 -33.16 13.54
N GLU A 317 -3.39 -32.79 14.43
CA GLU A 317 -4.54 -33.61 14.82
C GLU A 317 -5.79 -32.74 14.98
N LYS A 318 -6.96 -33.39 14.99
CA LYS A 318 -8.20 -32.69 15.29
C LYS A 318 -8.20 -32.31 16.77
N SER A 319 -8.37 -31.02 17.05
CA SER A 319 -8.46 -30.51 18.42
C SER A 319 -9.69 -31.12 19.14
N PRO A 320 -9.58 -31.49 20.44
CA PRO A 320 -10.68 -32.06 21.21
C PRO A 320 -11.94 -31.19 21.23
N ASP A 321 -11.77 -29.87 21.20
CA ASP A 321 -12.87 -28.92 21.12
C ASP A 321 -13.30 -28.75 19.65
N LYS A 322 -12.53 -27.93 18.93
CA LYS A 322 -12.79 -27.52 17.55
C LYS A 322 -11.49 -27.18 16.85
N GLY A 323 -11.42 -27.56 15.58
CA GLY A 323 -10.38 -27.19 14.64
C GLY A 323 -9.14 -28.08 14.68
N LEU A 324 -7.97 -27.47 14.53
CA LEU A 324 -6.68 -28.13 14.38
C LEU A 324 -5.80 -27.87 15.60
N LEU A 325 -5.08 -28.90 16.02
CA LEU A 325 -3.92 -28.78 16.89
C LEU A 325 -2.68 -29.16 16.08
N ILE A 326 -1.74 -28.24 15.94
CA ILE A 326 -0.60 -28.37 15.03
C ILE A 326 0.67 -28.38 15.86
N SER A 327 1.47 -29.44 15.70
CA SER A 327 2.82 -29.52 16.28
C SER A 327 3.79 -28.90 15.28
N LEU A 328 4.23 -27.69 15.60
CA LEU A 328 5.23 -26.99 14.81
C LEU A 328 6.57 -27.72 14.94
N PRO A 329 7.35 -27.80 13.86
CA PRO A 329 8.67 -28.41 13.91
C PRO A 329 9.55 -27.65 14.91
N SER A 330 10.28 -28.38 15.76
CA SER A 330 11.31 -27.76 16.60
C SER A 330 12.45 -27.33 15.69
N ILE A 331 12.43 -26.07 15.29
CA ILE A 331 13.42 -25.52 14.36
C ILE A 331 14.49 -24.78 15.16
N ALA A 332 15.76 -25.12 14.93
CA ALA A 332 16.87 -24.34 15.46
C ALA A 332 16.77 -22.88 14.96
N PRO A 333 17.04 -21.87 15.81
CA PRO A 333 16.96 -20.44 15.43
C PRO A 333 17.75 -20.05 14.17
N SER A 334 18.73 -20.86 13.78
CA SER A 334 19.59 -20.71 12.61
C SER A 334 19.04 -21.31 11.31
N ALA A 335 17.96 -22.11 11.36
CA ALA A 335 17.45 -22.84 10.19
C ALA A 335 16.17 -22.24 9.58
N LEU A 336 15.68 -21.12 10.10
CA LEU A 336 14.63 -20.33 9.46
C LEU A 336 15.20 -18.99 8.99
N PRO A 337 15.15 -18.69 7.69
CA PRO A 337 15.28 -17.31 7.25
C PRO A 337 14.08 -16.55 7.83
N MET A 338 14.35 -15.61 8.73
CA MET A 338 13.43 -14.63 9.30
C MET A 338 12.49 -15.07 10.44
N GLN A 339 12.76 -14.56 11.64
CA GLN A 339 11.97 -14.72 12.87
C GLN A 339 10.80 -13.73 12.99
N LEU A 340 10.23 -13.23 11.89
CA LEU A 340 9.27 -12.12 11.92
C LEU A 340 7.81 -12.55 11.69
N GLY A 341 7.58 -13.78 11.25
CA GLY A 341 6.25 -14.33 11.03
C GLY A 341 6.27 -15.56 10.13
N TRP A 342 5.26 -16.42 10.29
CA TRP A 342 5.18 -17.73 9.65
C TRP A 342 3.80 -17.97 9.09
N THR A 343 3.73 -18.81 8.06
CA THR A 343 2.49 -19.12 7.37
C THR A 343 2.31 -20.62 7.21
N LEU A 344 1.19 -21.13 7.71
CA LEU A 344 0.70 -22.46 7.38
C LEU A 344 -0.24 -22.38 6.19
N ARG A 345 -0.02 -23.24 5.20
CA ARG A 345 -0.96 -23.49 4.11
C ARG A 345 -1.77 -24.74 4.46
N LEU A 346 -3.08 -24.55 4.55
CA LEU A 346 -4.08 -25.55 4.88
C LEU A 346 -4.91 -25.86 3.62
N LYS A 347 -5.02 -27.13 3.24
CA LYS A 347 -5.96 -27.61 2.21
C LYS A 347 -6.95 -28.58 2.83
N GLY A 348 -8.09 -28.80 2.16
CA GLY A 348 -9.11 -29.75 2.64
C GLY A 348 -9.81 -29.30 3.94
N VAL A 349 -9.63 -28.04 4.35
CA VAL A 349 -10.32 -27.46 5.51
C VAL A 349 -11.58 -26.73 5.06
N LYS A 350 -12.69 -26.99 5.74
CA LYS A 350 -13.89 -26.18 5.54
C LYS A 350 -13.71 -24.85 6.19
#